data_AF-A0A316SDJ2-F1
#
_entry.id   AF-A0A316SDJ2-F1
#
_cell.length_a   1.000
_cell.length_b   1.000
_cell.length_c   1.000
_cell.angle_alpha   90.00
_cell.angle_beta   90.00
_cell.angle_gamma   90.00
#
_symmetry.space_group_name_H-M   'P 1'
#
loop_
_entity.id
_entity.type
_entity.pdbx_description
1 polymer ?
#
loop_
_entity_poly.entity_id
_entity_poly.type
_entity_poly.pdbx_seq_one_letter_code
_entity_poly.pdbx_strand_id
1 'polypeptide(L)'
;MIKILSSLVVIMGIIHIGATFSPLIGGKLESLDPRTYNAVIYMSLMCGGFLIMLGAYLVWAIDKIYSHPILKNPIRILSLALLVNGVSAIYFMPYNPFAWVTFFLCISTCSLSILRKL
;
A
#
# COMPACT_ATOMS: atom_id res chain seq x y z
N MET A 1 -7.32 9.52 13.23
CA MET A 1 -7.04 8.06 13.14
C MET A 1 -6.88 7.58 11.70
N ILE A 2 -7.92 7.58 10.84
CA ILE A 2 -7.76 7.12 9.44
C ILE A 2 -6.68 7.92 8.70
N LYS A 3 -6.65 9.24 8.84
CA LYS A 3 -5.58 10.08 8.29
C LYS A 3 -4.18 9.62 8.70
N ILE A 4 -3.98 9.27 9.98
CA ILE A 4 -2.69 8.77 10.50
C ILE A 4 -2.35 7.43 9.84
N LEU A 5 -3.31 6.51 9.75
CA LEU A 5 -3.11 5.22 9.09
C LEU A 5 -2.80 5.39 7.61
N SER A 6 -3.49 6.28 6.91
CA SER A 6 -3.22 6.60 5.50
C SER A 6 -1.83 7.22 5.34
N SER A 7 -1.37 8.06 6.26
CA SER A 7 0.01 8.56 6.27
C SER A 7 1.03 7.44 6.50
N LEU A 8 0.77 6.51 7.43
CA LEU A 8 1.61 5.34 7.65
C LEU A 8 1.65 4.42 6.42
N VAL A 9 0.54 4.27 5.71
CA VAL A 9 0.48 3.56 4.42
C VAL A 9 1.41 4.22 3.39
N VAL A 10 1.43 5.55 3.29
CA VAL A 10 2.36 6.27 2.39
C VAL A 10 3.81 6.01 2.78
N ILE A 11 4.15 6.15 4.07
CA ILE A 11 5.50 5.88 4.57
C ILE A 11 5.91 4.44 4.26
N MET A 12 5.01 3.49 4.47
CA MET A 12 5.24 2.09 4.18
C MET A 12 5.48 1.85 2.69
N GLY A 13 4.76 2.56 1.81
CA GLY A 13 5.02 2.54 0.37
C GLY A 13 6.43 3.01 0.01
N ILE A 14 6.91 4.10 0.63
CA ILE A 14 8.29 4.59 0.43
C ILE A 14 9.32 3.56 0.89
N ILE A 15 9.10 2.96 2.07
CA ILE A 15 9.96 1.90 2.60
C ILE A 15 9.96 0.69 1.66
N HIS A 16 8.81 0.29 1.14
CA HIS A 16 8.68 -0.86 0.25
C HIS A 16 9.44 -0.66 -1.06
N ILE A 17 9.37 0.55 -1.63
CA ILE A 17 10.16 0.94 -2.80
C ILE A 17 11.66 0.91 -2.46
N GLY A 18 12.07 1.57 -1.37
CA GLY A 18 13.48 1.61 -0.96
C GLY A 18 14.07 0.22 -0.67
N ALA A 19 13.32 -0.66 -0.01
CA ALA A 19 13.71 -2.03 0.29
C ALA A 19 13.82 -2.91 -0.98
N THR A 20 13.14 -2.54 -2.06
CA THR A 20 13.24 -3.22 -3.35
C THR A 20 14.45 -2.73 -4.14
N PHE A 21 14.66 -1.41 -4.19
CA PHE A 21 15.75 -0.82 -4.98
C PHE A 21 17.12 -0.95 -4.32
N SER A 22 17.20 -1.00 -2.98
CA SER A 22 18.49 -1.15 -2.28
C SER A 22 19.24 -2.44 -2.67
N PRO A 23 18.63 -3.64 -2.64
CA PRO A 23 19.29 -4.87 -3.12
C PRO A 23 19.47 -4.88 -4.64
N LEU A 24 18.60 -4.21 -5.40
CA LEU A 24 18.72 -4.05 -6.85
C LEU A 24 20.00 -3.31 -7.24
N ILE A 25 20.21 -2.13 -6.64
CA ILE A 25 21.38 -1.26 -6.88
C ILE A 25 22.66 -1.94 -6.37
N GLY A 26 22.56 -2.74 -5.30
CA GLY A 26 23.69 -3.48 -4.73
C GLY A 26 24.04 -4.80 -5.43
N GLY A 27 23.43 -5.14 -6.57
CA GLY A 27 23.70 -6.38 -7.31
C GLY A 27 23.25 -7.67 -6.59
N LYS A 28 22.51 -7.56 -5.48
CA LYS A 28 22.15 -8.71 -4.62
C LYS A 28 20.99 -9.54 -5.16
N LEU A 29 20.41 -9.14 -6.30
CA LEU A 29 19.32 -9.82 -6.98
C LEU A 29 19.78 -10.62 -8.21
N GLU A 30 21.09 -10.58 -8.56
CA GLU A 30 21.66 -11.27 -9.73
C GLU A 30 21.58 -12.80 -9.66
N SER A 31 21.39 -13.36 -8.46
CA SER A 31 21.21 -14.79 -8.27
C SER A 31 19.79 -15.30 -8.62
N LEU A 32 18.85 -14.41 -8.91
CA LEU A 32 17.50 -14.77 -9.34
C LEU A 32 17.47 -15.01 -10.85
N ASP A 33 16.66 -15.96 -11.30
CA ASP A 33 16.43 -16.11 -12.73
C ASP A 33 15.73 -14.84 -13.30
N PRO A 34 15.94 -14.51 -14.59
CA PRO A 34 15.46 -13.27 -15.18
C PRO A 34 13.93 -13.05 -15.06
N ARG A 35 13.14 -14.12 -15.04
CA ARG A 35 11.68 -14.03 -14.93
C ARG A 35 11.26 -13.68 -13.51
N THR A 36 11.84 -14.34 -12.52
CA THR A 36 11.55 -14.06 -11.10
C THR A 36 12.05 -12.67 -10.71
N TYR A 37 13.23 -12.27 -11.20
CA TYR A 37 13.78 -10.94 -11.01
C TYR A 37 12.79 -9.83 -11.45
N ASN A 38 12.31 -9.90 -12.69
CA ASN A 38 11.37 -8.91 -13.23
C ASN A 38 10.03 -8.91 -12.49
N ALA A 39 9.53 -10.08 -12.09
CA ALA A 39 8.28 -10.19 -11.34
C ALA A 39 8.39 -9.55 -9.94
N VAL A 40 9.50 -9.77 -9.23
CA VAL A 40 9.72 -9.20 -7.88
C VAL A 40 9.84 -7.68 -7.93
N ILE A 41 10.56 -7.14 -8.92
CA ILE A 41 10.70 -5.69 -9.10
C ILE A 41 9.35 -5.08 -9.46
N TYR A 42 8.65 -5.65 -10.44
CA TYR A 42 7.35 -5.14 -10.87
C TYR A 42 6.35 -5.18 -9.73
N MET A 43 6.25 -6.30 -9.01
CA MET A 43 5.29 -6.45 -7.92
C MET A 43 5.60 -5.51 -6.75
N SER A 44 6.87 -5.32 -6.40
CA SER A 44 7.23 -4.45 -5.28
C SER A 44 7.13 -2.97 -5.64
N LEU A 45 7.43 -2.59 -6.89
CA LEU A 45 7.24 -1.23 -7.41
C LEU A 45 5.75 -0.87 -7.46
N MET A 46 4.94 -1.78 -7.99
CA MET A 46 3.49 -1.62 -8.04
C MET A 46 2.91 -1.55 -6.64
N CYS A 47 3.25 -2.48 -5.75
CA CYS A 47 2.79 -2.48 -4.36
C CYS A 47 3.12 -1.15 -3.67
N GLY A 48 4.40 -0.74 -3.70
CA GLY A 48 4.85 0.50 -3.08
C GLY A 48 4.22 1.76 -3.69
N GLY A 49 4.13 1.83 -5.02
CA GLY A 49 3.51 2.93 -5.74
C GLY A 49 2.02 3.06 -5.42
N PHE A 50 1.28 1.95 -5.39
CA PHE A 50 -0.13 1.93 -4.99
C PHE A 50 -0.33 2.40 -3.55
N LEU A 51 0.54 1.98 -2.62
CA LEU A 51 0.49 2.45 -1.23
C LEU A 51 0.68 3.97 -1.14
N ILE A 52 1.68 4.53 -1.83
CA ILE A 52 1.94 5.98 -1.84
C ILE A 52 0.75 6.72 -2.45
N MET A 53 0.32 6.32 -3.64
CA MET A 53 -0.66 7.08 -4.40
C MET A 53 -2.03 7.03 -3.73
N LEU A 54 -2.50 5.85 -3.31
CA LEU A 54 -3.78 5.68 -2.65
C LEU A 54 -3.76 6.20 -1.21
N GLY A 55 -2.66 6.00 -0.47
CA GLY A 55 -2.48 6.55 0.86
C GLY A 55 -2.51 8.08 0.86
N ALA A 56 -1.78 8.72 -0.06
CA ALA A 56 -1.75 10.18 -0.17
C ALA A 56 -3.11 10.76 -0.56
N TYR A 57 -3.82 10.10 -1.50
CA TYR A 57 -5.18 10.49 -1.84
C TYR A 57 -6.12 10.40 -0.63
N LEU A 58 -6.05 9.32 0.16
CA LEU A 58 -6.87 9.17 1.36
C LEU A 58 -6.57 10.27 2.39
N VAL A 59 -5.30 10.62 2.61
CA VAL A 59 -4.91 11.73 3.49
C VAL A 59 -5.58 13.04 3.07
N TRP A 60 -5.56 13.35 1.77
CA TRP A 60 -6.20 14.55 1.22
C TRP A 60 -7.73 14.51 1.26
N ALA A 61 -8.32 13.36 0.89
CA ALA A 61 -9.77 13.22 0.74
C ALA A 61 -10.50 13.25 2.09
N ILE A 62 -9.89 12.72 3.15
CA ILE A 62 -10.47 12.69 4.50
C ILE A 62 -10.74 14.10 5.04
N ASP A 63 -9.84 15.05 4.78
CA ASP A 63 -10.02 16.43 5.24
C ASP A 63 -11.18 17.14 4.51
N LYS A 64 -11.45 16.73 3.26
CA LYS A 64 -12.47 17.35 2.40
C LYS A 64 -13.85 16.72 2.53
N ILE A 65 -14.00 15.68 3.33
CA ILE A 65 -15.24 14.88 3.38
C ILE A 65 -16.43 15.66 3.94
N TYR A 66 -16.19 16.62 4.85
CA TYR A 66 -17.23 17.47 5.42
C TYR A 66 -17.77 18.48 4.41
N SER A 67 -16.90 19.03 3.56
CA SER A 67 -17.28 19.97 2.50
C SER A 67 -17.82 19.28 1.26
N HIS A 68 -17.40 18.04 0.99
CA HIS A 68 -17.77 17.28 -0.19
C HIS A 68 -18.16 15.83 0.17
N PRO A 69 -19.43 15.59 0.57
CA PRO A 69 -19.91 14.27 0.94
C PRO A 69 -19.79 13.22 -0.16
N ILE A 70 -19.71 13.64 -1.43
CA ILE A 70 -19.53 12.74 -2.59
C ILE A 70 -18.20 11.96 -2.53
N LEU A 71 -17.19 12.44 -1.79
CA LEU A 71 -15.90 11.78 -1.62
C LEU A 71 -15.97 10.50 -0.79
N LYS A 72 -17.07 10.26 -0.08
CA LYS A 72 -17.36 9.04 0.69
C LYS A 72 -17.18 7.76 -0.12
N ASN A 73 -17.87 7.64 -1.25
CA ASN A 73 -17.80 6.44 -2.08
C ASN A 73 -16.39 6.21 -2.68
N PRO A 74 -15.71 7.22 -3.26
CA PRO A 74 -14.31 7.10 -3.67
C PRO A 74 -13.39 6.62 -2.54
N ILE A 75 -13.53 7.17 -1.33
CA ILE A 75 -12.73 6.75 -0.17
C ILE A 75 -12.92 5.26 0.13
N ARG A 76 -14.15 4.73 0.10
CA ARG A 76 -14.39 3.28 0.27
C ARG A 76 -13.70 2.46 -0.80
N ILE A 77 -13.93 2.81 -2.06
CA ILE A 77 -13.41 2.08 -3.21
C ILE A 77 -11.89 2.01 -3.13
N LEU A 78 -11.24 3.13 -2.82
CA LEU A 78 -9.79 3.19 -2.68
C LEU A 78 -9.29 2.45 -1.46
N SER A 79 -10.01 2.49 -0.34
CA SER A 79 -9.66 1.71 0.85
C SER A 79 -9.74 0.20 0.60
N LEU A 80 -10.70 -0.25 -0.23
CA LEU A 80 -10.83 -1.64 -0.64
C LEU A 80 -9.71 -2.03 -1.62
N ALA A 81 -9.38 -1.17 -2.58
CA ALA A 81 -8.24 -1.39 -3.47
C ALA A 81 -6.91 -1.50 -2.70
N LEU A 82 -6.73 -0.67 -1.66
CA LEU A 82 -5.61 -0.78 -0.73
C LEU A 82 -5.57 -2.11 0.01
N LEU A 83 -6.72 -2.61 0.45
CA LEU A 83 -6.82 -3.94 1.07
C LEU A 83 -6.44 -5.05 0.08
N VAL A 84 -6.93 -5.00 -1.15
CA VAL A 84 -6.55 -5.97 -2.20
C VAL A 84 -5.04 -5.95 -2.45
N ASN A 85 -4.42 -4.77 -2.46
CA ASN A 85 -2.96 -4.64 -2.56
C ASN A 85 -2.25 -5.27 -1.36
N GLY A 86 -2.73 -5.03 -0.14
CA GLY A 86 -2.19 -5.63 1.08
C GLY A 86 -2.31 -7.16 1.10
N VAL A 87 -3.43 -7.72 0.66
CA VAL A 87 -3.64 -9.17 0.52
C VAL A 87 -2.71 -9.75 -0.55
N SER A 88 -2.59 -9.07 -1.69
CA SER A 88 -1.66 -9.48 -2.75
C SER A 88 -0.22 -9.50 -2.23
N ALA A 89 0.18 -8.51 -1.44
CA ALA A 89 1.53 -8.44 -0.86
C ALA A 89 1.87 -9.68 -0.02
N ILE A 90 0.98 -10.12 0.88
CA ILE A 90 1.21 -11.33 1.70
C ILE A 90 1.14 -12.62 0.88
N TYR A 91 0.31 -12.66 -0.17
CA TYR A 91 0.19 -13.82 -1.05
C TYR A 91 1.48 -14.06 -1.85
N PHE A 92 2.05 -13.00 -2.44
CA PHE A 92 3.27 -13.08 -3.25
C PHE A 92 4.55 -13.05 -2.41
N MET A 93 4.51 -12.48 -1.20
CA MET A 93 5.69 -12.33 -0.32
C MET A 93 5.40 -12.78 1.13
N PRO A 94 4.99 -14.05 1.36
CA PRO A 94 4.53 -14.50 2.67
C PRO A 94 5.62 -14.49 3.75
N TYR A 95 6.89 -14.63 3.36
CA TYR A 95 8.03 -14.61 4.29
C TYR A 95 8.60 -13.19 4.53
N ASN A 96 8.04 -12.17 3.89
CA ASN A 96 8.49 -10.79 4.04
C ASN A 96 7.73 -10.11 5.20
N PRO A 97 8.39 -9.73 6.30
CA PRO A 97 7.71 -9.07 7.43
C PRO A 97 7.05 -7.73 7.03
N PHE A 98 7.61 -7.03 6.05
CA PHE A 98 7.03 -5.77 5.55
C PHE A 98 5.72 -5.97 4.78
N ALA A 99 5.51 -7.13 4.14
CA ALA A 99 4.24 -7.46 3.51
C ALA A 99 3.13 -7.63 4.56
N TRP A 100 3.43 -8.26 5.68
CA TRP A 100 2.50 -8.40 6.80
C TRP A 100 2.14 -7.06 7.45
N VAL A 101 3.13 -6.19 7.70
CA VAL A 101 2.88 -4.84 8.22
C VAL A 101 1.99 -4.06 7.26
N THR A 102 2.25 -4.13 5.96
CA THR A 102 1.43 -3.51 4.91
C THR A 102 -0.01 -4.02 4.97
N PHE A 103 -0.20 -5.34 5.06
CA PHE A 103 -1.52 -5.95 5.18
C PHE A 103 -2.29 -5.43 6.40
N PHE A 104 -1.65 -5.40 7.59
CA PHE A 104 -2.29 -4.89 8.81
C PHE A 104 -2.68 -3.41 8.72
N LEU A 105 -1.85 -2.59 8.07
CA LEU A 105 -2.16 -1.18 7.82
C LEU A 105 -3.34 -1.03 6.84
N CYS A 106 -3.35 -1.79 5.75
CA CYS A 106 -4.41 -1.75 4.75
C CYS A 106 -5.76 -2.23 5.29
N ILE A 107 -5.79 -3.36 6.03
CA ILE A 107 -7.02 -3.86 6.64
C ILE A 107 -7.56 -2.89 7.69
N SER A 108 -6.69 -2.35 8.55
CA SER A 108 -7.11 -1.35 9.55
C SER A 108 -7.70 -0.09 8.89
N THR A 109 -7.09 0.38 7.81
CA THR A 109 -7.57 1.55 7.05
C THR A 109 -8.93 1.27 6.41
N CYS A 110 -9.09 0.09 5.78
CA CYS A 110 -10.33 -0.31 5.13
C CYS A 110 -11.47 -0.54 6.15
N SER A 111 -11.21 -1.29 7.22
CA SER A 111 -12.19 -1.54 8.29
C SER A 111 -12.70 -0.25 8.90
N LEU A 112 -11.82 0.72 9.16
CA LEU A 112 -12.24 2.02 9.70
C LEU A 112 -13.00 2.88 8.71
N SER A 113 -12.67 2.83 7.41
CA SER A 113 -13.47 3.50 6.38
C SER A 113 -14.90 2.98 6.38
N ILE A 114 -15.07 1.66 6.42
CA ILE A 114 -16.38 0.99 6.44
C ILE A 114 -17.14 1.31 7.73
N LEU A 115 -16.50 1.13 8.90
CA LEU A 115 -17.12 1.37 10.21
C LEU A 115 -17.62 2.81 10.37
N ARG A 116 -16.87 3.78 9.84
CA ARG A 116 -17.24 5.20 9.90
C ARG A 116 -18.24 5.63 8.82
N LYS A 117 -18.67 4.70 7.96
CA LYS A 117 -19.55 4.97 6.80
C LYS A 117 -19.01 6.14 5.95
N LEU A 118 -17.67 6.26 5.89
CA LEU A 118 -16.99 7.10 4.91
C LEU A 118 -17.13 6.37 3.61
#